data_AF-A0A6G2JR52-F1
#
_entry.id   AF-A0A6G2JR52-F1
#
_cell.length_a   1.000
_cell.length_b   1.000
_cell.length_c   1.000
_cell.angle_alpha   90.00
_cell.angle_beta   90.00
_cell.angle_gamma   90.00
#
_symmetry.space_group_name_H-M   'P 1'
#
loop_
_entity.id
_entity.type
_entity.pdbx_description
1 polymer ?
#
loop_
_entity_poly.entity_id
_entity_poly.type
_entity_poly.pdbx_seq_one_letter_code
_entity_poly.pdbx_strand_id
1 'polypeptide(L)'
;PQIATGETMVAVAVTEPDYGSDVANLVVSASPTEGGWLISGTKTWCTFAGRADVLMLLARTDPDRRKAHRGLSLFIVPKPQSEGHDFQFTDERGGTIEGRAIATLGYRGMHSFEIAFDDWFVPAENLIGGDDGIGQGFYLQMAGFENGRLQTAARAVGVMQAAYDEARSYADERKVFGQPIAEYQLTQAKLGRMAAIIAAARQYSYQVARMMARGEGALEASMIKAYVCKAAEWVTREAQQLHGGFGFAEEYTVSRLFVDARVLSIFEGADETLCLKVIARRLQTQSA
;
A
#
# COMPACT_ATOMS: atom_id res chain seq x y z
N PRO A 1 20.20 -3.17 -14.50
CA PRO A 1 18.85 -3.25 -15.10
C PRO A 1 17.99 -2.05 -14.67
N GLN A 2 17.04 -1.60 -15.49
CA GLN A 2 16.44 -0.26 -15.39
C GLN A 2 15.56 -0.02 -14.15
N ILE A 3 14.83 -1.04 -13.68
CA ILE A 3 14.09 -0.93 -12.40
C ILE A 3 15.05 -0.72 -11.22
N ALA A 4 16.20 -1.43 -11.22
CA ALA A 4 17.18 -1.34 -10.14
C ALA A 4 17.93 0.01 -10.13
N THR A 5 18.04 0.68 -11.27
CA THR A 5 18.63 2.03 -11.36
C THR A 5 17.59 3.15 -11.14
N GLY A 6 16.29 2.82 -11.15
CA GLY A 6 15.21 3.80 -11.06
C GLY A 6 14.89 4.50 -12.38
N GLU A 7 15.49 4.07 -13.49
CA GLU A 7 15.15 4.55 -14.84
C GLU A 7 13.75 4.11 -15.27
N THR A 8 13.34 2.91 -14.85
CA THR A 8 11.97 2.41 -15.04
C THR A 8 11.26 2.42 -13.70
N MET A 9 10.24 3.24 -13.61
CA MET A 9 9.37 3.36 -12.45
C MET A 9 8.15 2.47 -12.60
N VAL A 10 7.74 1.82 -11.50
CA VAL A 10 6.66 0.83 -11.52
C VAL A 10 5.50 1.25 -10.63
N ALA A 11 4.29 0.88 -11.04
CA ALA A 11 3.09 0.92 -10.19
C ALA A 11 2.37 -0.44 -10.22
N VAL A 12 1.52 -0.67 -9.23
CA VAL A 12 0.74 -1.91 -9.09
C VAL A 12 -0.72 -1.62 -9.35
N ALA A 13 -1.36 -2.44 -10.18
CA ALA A 13 -2.75 -2.30 -10.59
C ALA A 13 -3.50 -3.62 -10.34
N VAL A 14 -4.10 -3.73 -9.15
CA VAL A 14 -4.81 -4.95 -8.70
C VAL A 14 -6.26 -4.64 -8.37
N THR A 15 -6.46 -3.69 -7.46
CA THR A 15 -7.77 -3.30 -6.94
C THR A 15 -8.68 -2.77 -8.03
N GLU A 16 -9.95 -3.14 -7.95
CA GLU A 16 -11.04 -2.64 -8.79
C GLU A 16 -12.10 -1.97 -7.90
N PRO A 17 -12.98 -1.12 -8.45
CA PRO A 17 -14.00 -0.41 -7.67
C PRO A 17 -14.79 -1.32 -6.72
N ASP A 18 -15.17 -2.52 -7.19
CA ASP A 18 -15.93 -3.50 -6.42
C ASP A 18 -15.08 -4.63 -5.82
N TYR A 19 -13.76 -4.67 -6.10
CA TYR A 19 -12.88 -5.79 -5.71
C TYR A 19 -11.55 -5.29 -5.13
N GLY A 20 -11.54 -5.01 -3.82
CA GLY A 20 -10.33 -4.73 -3.05
C GLY A 20 -9.86 -5.93 -2.22
N SER A 21 -10.66 -6.33 -1.24
CA SER A 21 -10.34 -7.50 -0.41
C SER A 21 -10.63 -8.83 -1.11
N ASP A 22 -11.54 -8.85 -2.09
CA ASP A 22 -11.94 -10.04 -2.85
C ASP A 22 -11.25 -10.10 -4.22
N VAL A 23 -9.91 -10.03 -4.20
CA VAL A 23 -9.06 -10.02 -5.40
C VAL A 23 -9.32 -11.21 -6.33
N ALA A 24 -9.72 -12.36 -5.79
CA ALA A 24 -9.99 -13.58 -6.57
C ALA A 24 -11.14 -13.43 -7.58
N ASN A 25 -12.04 -12.48 -7.36
CA ASN A 25 -13.25 -12.28 -8.15
C ASN A 25 -13.23 -11.04 -9.06
N LEU A 26 -12.07 -10.39 -9.17
CA LEU A 26 -11.86 -9.23 -10.05
C LEU A 26 -12.26 -9.52 -11.51
N VAL A 27 -12.61 -8.48 -12.26
CA VAL A 27 -13.29 -8.56 -13.56
C VAL A 27 -12.56 -7.89 -14.72
N VAL A 28 -11.55 -7.03 -14.50
CA VAL A 28 -10.73 -6.48 -15.60
C VAL A 28 -10.22 -7.63 -16.46
N SER A 29 -10.55 -7.59 -17.74
CA SER A 29 -10.29 -8.69 -18.67
C SER A 29 -8.96 -8.51 -19.39
N ALA A 30 -8.33 -9.63 -19.72
CA ALA A 30 -7.25 -9.73 -20.69
C ALA A 30 -7.68 -10.75 -21.75
N SER A 31 -8.17 -10.25 -22.89
CA SER A 31 -8.67 -11.09 -23.99
C SER A 31 -7.57 -11.39 -25.00
N PRO A 32 -7.40 -12.63 -25.48
CA PRO A 32 -6.36 -12.95 -26.44
C PRO A 32 -6.60 -12.25 -27.79
N THR A 33 -5.53 -11.77 -28.41
CA THR A 33 -5.52 -11.17 -29.75
C THR A 33 -4.25 -11.58 -30.50
N GLU A 34 -4.11 -11.16 -31.76
CA GLU A 34 -2.88 -11.39 -32.53
C GLU A 34 -1.67 -10.72 -31.85
N GLY A 35 -0.71 -11.55 -31.42
CA GLY A 35 0.55 -11.11 -30.82
C GLY A 35 0.46 -10.75 -29.32
N GLY A 36 -0.68 -10.93 -28.66
CA GLY A 36 -0.79 -10.59 -27.23
C GLY A 36 -2.23 -10.57 -26.71
N TRP A 37 -2.52 -9.55 -25.90
CA TRP A 37 -3.74 -9.43 -25.12
C TRP A 37 -4.32 -8.02 -25.26
N LEU A 38 -5.65 -7.92 -25.20
CA LEU A 38 -6.38 -6.66 -25.05
C LEU A 38 -6.89 -6.55 -23.62
N ILE A 39 -6.51 -5.49 -22.93
CA ILE A 39 -6.91 -5.22 -21.55
C ILE A 39 -8.09 -4.25 -21.55
N SER A 40 -9.16 -4.62 -20.84
CA SER A 40 -10.37 -3.80 -20.77
C SER A 40 -10.98 -3.81 -19.37
N GLY A 41 -11.39 -2.63 -18.89
CA GLY A 41 -12.01 -2.42 -17.57
C GLY A 41 -11.29 -1.39 -16.72
N THR A 42 -11.67 -1.30 -15.44
CA THR A 42 -11.21 -0.24 -14.54
C THR A 42 -10.48 -0.79 -13.32
N LYS A 43 -9.26 -0.29 -13.09
CA LYS A 43 -8.52 -0.43 -11.83
C LYS A 43 -8.64 0.85 -11.02
N THR A 44 -8.49 0.75 -9.71
CA THR A 44 -8.54 1.91 -8.82
C THR A 44 -7.52 1.78 -7.70
N TRP A 45 -7.25 2.87 -6.99
CA TRP A 45 -6.20 2.96 -5.97
C TRP A 45 -4.80 2.58 -6.48
N CYS A 46 -4.51 2.82 -7.75
CA CYS A 46 -3.21 2.53 -8.36
C CYS A 46 -2.22 3.64 -7.98
N THR A 47 -1.54 3.47 -6.83
CA THR A 47 -0.52 4.42 -6.35
C THR A 47 0.56 4.62 -7.39
N PHE A 48 0.93 5.89 -7.63
CA PHE A 48 2.03 6.29 -8.51
C PHE A 48 1.83 6.00 -10.01
N ALA A 49 0.62 5.59 -10.42
CA ALA A 49 0.36 5.21 -11.80
C ALA A 49 0.64 6.32 -12.83
N GLY A 50 0.42 7.60 -12.50
CA GLY A 50 0.73 8.71 -13.41
C GLY A 50 2.19 8.67 -13.89
N ARG A 51 3.15 8.63 -12.95
CA ARG A 51 4.59 8.67 -13.24
C ARG A 51 5.24 7.30 -13.49
N ALA A 52 4.51 6.19 -13.37
CA ALA A 52 5.07 4.87 -13.66
C ALA A 52 5.22 4.63 -15.17
N ASP A 53 6.32 4.04 -15.59
CA ASP A 53 6.55 3.54 -16.96
C ASP A 53 5.82 2.21 -17.20
N VAL A 54 5.62 1.45 -16.13
CA VAL A 54 5.08 0.09 -16.19
C VAL A 54 4.09 -0.13 -15.07
N LEU A 55 2.96 -0.74 -15.39
CA LEU A 55 1.99 -1.26 -14.43
C LEU A 55 2.15 -2.77 -14.30
N MET A 56 2.32 -3.27 -13.08
CA MET A 56 2.11 -4.68 -12.78
C MET A 56 0.61 -4.90 -12.60
N LEU A 57 -0.04 -5.48 -13.61
CA LEU A 57 -1.49 -5.60 -13.72
C LEU A 57 -1.95 -7.03 -13.48
N LEU A 58 -2.87 -7.22 -12.52
CA LEU A 58 -3.59 -8.48 -12.37
C LEU A 58 -4.93 -8.40 -13.13
N ALA A 59 -5.11 -9.27 -14.13
CA ALA A 59 -6.29 -9.29 -14.99
C ALA A 59 -6.80 -10.72 -15.21
N ARG A 60 -8.07 -10.84 -15.62
CA ARG A 60 -8.75 -12.11 -15.88
C ARG A 60 -8.52 -12.53 -17.32
N THR A 61 -7.77 -13.60 -17.52
CA THR A 61 -7.56 -14.24 -18.84
C THR A 61 -8.59 -15.31 -19.15
N ASP A 62 -9.20 -15.90 -18.11
CA ASP A 62 -10.27 -16.88 -18.29
C ASP A 62 -11.64 -16.27 -17.98
N PRO A 63 -12.56 -16.17 -18.97
CA PRO A 63 -13.86 -15.54 -18.77
C PRO A 63 -14.78 -16.35 -17.84
N ASP A 64 -14.50 -17.62 -17.57
CA ASP A 64 -15.26 -18.42 -16.61
C ASP A 64 -15.00 -17.97 -15.17
N ARG A 65 -15.90 -17.11 -14.67
CA ARG A 65 -15.85 -16.59 -13.29
C ARG A 65 -15.84 -17.69 -12.23
N ARG A 66 -16.32 -18.91 -12.51
CA ARG A 66 -16.29 -20.04 -11.56
C ARG A 66 -14.87 -20.50 -11.24
N LYS A 67 -13.88 -20.17 -12.08
CA LYS A 67 -12.47 -20.44 -11.79
C LYS A 67 -11.89 -19.50 -10.73
N ALA A 68 -12.58 -18.40 -10.39
CA ALA A 68 -12.16 -17.43 -9.39
C ALA A 68 -10.68 -17.01 -9.61
N HIS A 69 -9.83 -17.20 -8.60
CA HIS A 69 -8.41 -16.87 -8.62
C HIS A 69 -7.60 -17.61 -9.72
N ARG A 70 -8.02 -18.81 -10.14
CA ARG A 70 -7.35 -19.59 -11.19
C ARG A 70 -7.60 -19.06 -12.60
N GLY A 71 -8.49 -18.08 -12.75
CA GLY A 71 -8.73 -17.39 -14.02
C GLY A 71 -7.91 -16.11 -14.18
N LEU A 72 -7.01 -15.80 -13.23
CA LEU A 72 -6.27 -14.55 -13.17
C LEU A 72 -4.81 -14.74 -13.57
N SER A 73 -4.28 -13.79 -14.34
CA SER A 73 -2.90 -13.76 -14.83
C SER A 73 -2.28 -12.39 -14.56
N LEU A 74 -0.96 -12.34 -14.46
CA LEU A 74 -0.20 -11.15 -14.09
C LEU A 74 0.61 -10.63 -15.29
N PHE A 75 0.51 -9.34 -15.56
CA PHE A 75 1.07 -8.70 -16.75
C PHE A 75 2.02 -7.57 -16.38
N ILE A 76 3.03 -7.37 -17.23
CA ILE A 76 3.84 -6.16 -17.32
C ILE A 76 3.19 -5.26 -18.37
N VAL A 77 2.61 -4.13 -17.98
CA VAL A 77 1.89 -3.25 -18.90
C VAL A 77 2.65 -1.93 -19.06
N PRO A 78 3.45 -1.75 -20.13
CA PRO A 78 4.13 -0.50 -20.41
C PRO A 78 3.12 0.59 -20.73
N LYS A 79 3.44 1.82 -20.33
CA LYS A 79 2.71 3.01 -20.72
C LYS A 79 3.60 4.25 -20.66
N PRO A 80 3.25 5.34 -21.36
CA PRO A 80 3.92 6.62 -21.18
C PRO A 80 3.73 7.17 -19.74
N GLN A 81 4.70 7.95 -19.28
CA GLN A 81 4.60 8.71 -18.03
C GLN A 81 3.74 9.98 -18.22
N SER A 82 3.08 10.40 -17.15
CA SER A 82 2.43 11.72 -17.05
C SER A 82 2.80 12.37 -15.73
N GLU A 83 3.06 13.68 -15.76
CA GLU A 83 3.28 14.49 -14.55
C GLU A 83 1.98 15.03 -13.96
N GLY A 84 0.87 14.98 -14.72
CA GLY A 84 -0.41 15.53 -14.33
C GLY A 84 -1.21 14.63 -13.39
N HIS A 85 -2.32 15.18 -12.89
CA HIS A 85 -3.34 14.42 -12.15
C HIS A 85 -4.28 13.63 -13.07
N ASP A 86 -4.20 13.86 -14.38
CA ASP A 86 -5.00 13.18 -15.38
C ASP A 86 -4.09 12.80 -16.55
N PHE A 87 -4.36 11.68 -17.20
CA PHE A 87 -3.69 11.28 -18.43
C PHE A 87 -4.62 10.46 -19.32
N GLN A 88 -4.35 10.51 -20.62
CA GLN A 88 -4.99 9.66 -21.62
C GLN A 88 -3.96 9.35 -22.70
N PHE A 89 -3.78 8.07 -23.00
CA PHE A 89 -2.90 7.61 -24.07
C PHE A 89 -3.65 6.64 -24.97
N THR A 90 -3.24 6.60 -26.23
CA THR A 90 -3.76 5.67 -27.25
C THR A 90 -2.58 4.90 -27.81
N ASP A 91 -2.68 3.58 -27.88
CA ASP A 91 -1.67 2.73 -28.51
C ASP A 91 -1.83 2.73 -30.04
N GLU A 92 -0.89 2.08 -30.73
CA GLU A 92 -0.90 1.99 -32.21
C GLU A 92 -2.10 1.22 -32.78
N ARG A 93 -2.79 0.44 -31.95
CA ARG A 93 -3.97 -0.36 -32.31
C ARG A 93 -5.29 0.35 -31.99
N GLY A 94 -5.22 1.56 -31.45
CA GLY A 94 -6.39 2.38 -31.08
C GLY A 94 -6.95 2.10 -29.69
N GLY A 95 -6.33 1.19 -28.92
CA GLY A 95 -6.69 0.95 -27.53
C GLY A 95 -6.27 2.13 -26.65
N THR A 96 -7.03 2.40 -25.59
CA THR A 96 -6.76 3.56 -24.71
C THR A 96 -6.51 3.16 -23.27
N ILE A 97 -5.68 3.98 -22.61
CA ILE A 97 -5.52 3.97 -21.17
C ILE A 97 -5.73 5.40 -20.65
N GLU A 98 -6.68 5.54 -19.75
CA GLU A 98 -7.04 6.80 -19.11
C GLU A 98 -6.82 6.69 -17.62
N GLY A 99 -6.30 7.73 -16.98
CA GLY A 99 -6.12 7.73 -15.53
C GLY A 99 -6.39 9.07 -14.90
N ARG A 100 -6.97 9.03 -13.70
CA ARG A 100 -7.32 10.21 -12.91
C ARG A 100 -6.93 10.02 -11.44
N ALA A 101 -6.20 10.98 -10.91
CA ALA A 101 -5.76 11.00 -9.53
C ALA A 101 -6.97 11.18 -8.60
N ILE A 102 -7.03 10.34 -7.59
CA ILE A 102 -8.04 10.37 -6.54
C ILE A 102 -7.59 11.40 -5.49
N ALA A 103 -8.47 12.34 -5.16
CA ALA A 103 -8.22 13.29 -4.08
C ALA A 103 -8.26 12.55 -2.73
N THR A 104 -7.13 12.51 -2.04
CA THR A 104 -6.99 11.82 -0.75
C THR A 104 -6.70 12.79 0.40
N LEU A 105 -7.11 12.40 1.60
CA LEU A 105 -6.85 13.17 2.82
C LEU A 105 -5.33 13.27 3.13
N GLY A 106 -4.61 12.17 2.93
CA GLY A 106 -3.15 12.07 3.12
C GLY A 106 -2.53 11.21 2.00
N TYR A 107 -1.25 10.89 2.13
CA TYR A 107 -0.50 10.06 1.17
C TYR A 107 -0.52 10.62 -0.27
N ARG A 108 -0.23 11.92 -0.38
CA ARG A 108 -0.47 12.71 -1.61
C ARG A 108 0.71 12.74 -2.58
N GLY A 109 1.94 12.54 -2.12
CA GLY A 109 3.15 12.79 -2.94
C GLY A 109 3.28 11.95 -4.22
N MET A 110 2.68 10.76 -4.23
CA MET A 110 2.64 9.89 -5.42
C MET A 110 1.29 9.90 -6.15
N HIS A 111 0.25 10.38 -5.46
CA HIS A 111 -1.16 10.17 -5.79
C HIS A 111 -1.54 8.68 -5.99
N SER A 112 -2.83 8.39 -5.94
CA SER A 112 -3.38 7.10 -6.38
C SER A 112 -4.40 7.37 -7.46
N PHE A 113 -4.44 6.51 -8.48
CA PHE A 113 -5.24 6.75 -9.66
C PHE A 113 -6.34 5.71 -9.80
N GLU A 114 -7.48 6.15 -10.31
CA GLU A 114 -8.35 5.30 -11.11
C GLU A 114 -7.77 5.22 -12.51
N ILE A 115 -7.74 4.02 -13.10
CA ILE A 115 -7.22 3.76 -14.44
C ILE A 115 -8.25 2.96 -15.20
N ALA A 116 -8.73 3.49 -16.33
CA ALA A 116 -9.58 2.78 -17.27
C ALA A 116 -8.74 2.31 -18.45
N PHE A 117 -8.95 1.06 -18.86
CA PHE A 117 -8.41 0.47 -20.07
C PHE A 117 -9.57 0.20 -21.02
N ASP A 118 -9.42 0.59 -22.27
CA ASP A 118 -10.34 0.26 -23.36
C ASP A 118 -9.54 -0.42 -24.47
N ASP A 119 -9.59 -1.75 -24.50
CA ASP A 119 -8.85 -2.61 -25.43
C ASP A 119 -7.35 -2.27 -25.56
N TRP A 120 -6.70 -1.91 -24.46
CA TRP A 120 -5.27 -1.57 -24.42
C TRP A 120 -4.41 -2.80 -24.73
N PHE A 121 -3.55 -2.71 -25.75
CA PHE A 121 -2.74 -3.83 -26.20
C PHE A 121 -1.53 -4.08 -25.29
N VAL A 122 -1.33 -5.36 -24.96
CA VAL A 122 -0.17 -5.86 -24.20
C VAL A 122 0.46 -7.03 -24.96
N PRO A 123 1.75 -6.98 -25.33
CA PRO A 123 2.44 -8.08 -26.00
C PRO A 123 2.40 -9.40 -25.21
N ALA A 124 2.41 -10.53 -25.92
CA ALA A 124 2.41 -11.86 -25.29
C ALA A 124 3.60 -12.08 -24.33
N GLU A 125 4.77 -11.56 -24.67
CA GLU A 125 6.01 -11.65 -23.86
C GLU A 125 5.91 -10.94 -22.50
N ASN A 126 4.92 -10.06 -22.34
CA ASN A 126 4.69 -9.33 -21.10
C ASN A 126 3.78 -10.08 -20.11
N LEU A 127 3.27 -11.26 -20.49
CA LEU A 127 2.64 -12.18 -19.55
C LEU A 127 3.71 -12.79 -18.65
N ILE A 128 3.63 -12.55 -17.34
CA ILE A 128 4.63 -13.05 -16.39
C ILE A 128 4.52 -14.57 -16.31
N GLY A 129 5.61 -15.25 -16.65
CA GLY A 129 5.67 -16.71 -16.75
C GLY A 129 5.30 -17.27 -18.13
N GLY A 130 5.02 -16.41 -19.12
CA GLY A 130 4.58 -16.83 -20.45
C GLY A 130 3.31 -17.68 -20.38
N ASP A 131 3.18 -18.68 -21.25
CA ASP A 131 2.00 -19.56 -21.27
C ASP A 131 1.79 -20.31 -19.94
N ASP A 132 2.87 -20.69 -19.25
CA ASP A 132 2.81 -21.31 -17.92
C ASP A 132 2.29 -20.35 -16.83
N GLY A 133 2.33 -19.04 -17.10
CA GLY A 133 1.81 -17.98 -16.23
C GLY A 133 0.29 -17.81 -16.29
N ILE A 134 -0.39 -18.39 -17.29
CA ILE A 134 -1.85 -18.29 -17.42
C ILE A 134 -2.53 -18.92 -16.20
N GLY A 135 -3.36 -18.14 -15.50
CA GLY A 135 -4.07 -18.58 -14.31
C GLY A 135 -3.21 -18.64 -13.04
N GLN A 136 -1.93 -18.28 -13.11
CA GLN A 136 -1.01 -18.23 -11.97
C GLN A 136 -0.92 -16.84 -11.32
N GLY A 137 -1.53 -15.81 -11.92
CA GLY A 137 -1.36 -14.42 -11.52
C GLY A 137 -1.74 -14.14 -10.07
N PHE A 138 -2.78 -14.80 -9.55
CA PHE A 138 -3.17 -14.63 -8.15
C PHE A 138 -2.07 -15.08 -7.18
N TYR A 139 -1.45 -16.23 -7.43
CA TYR A 139 -0.39 -16.77 -6.56
C TYR A 139 0.87 -15.89 -6.60
N LEU A 140 1.26 -15.44 -7.79
CA LEU A 140 2.36 -14.49 -7.98
C LEU A 140 2.08 -13.18 -7.24
N GLN A 141 0.86 -12.65 -7.35
CA GLN A 141 0.46 -11.42 -6.66
C GLN A 141 0.49 -11.57 -5.14
N MET A 142 -0.02 -12.70 -4.61
CA MET A 142 -0.02 -12.95 -3.16
C MET A 142 1.40 -13.05 -2.60
N ALA A 143 2.34 -13.66 -3.33
CA ALA A 143 3.75 -13.71 -2.92
C ALA A 143 4.36 -12.30 -2.82
N GLY A 144 4.00 -11.39 -3.74
CA GLY A 144 4.40 -9.98 -3.67
C GLY A 144 3.88 -9.25 -2.42
N PHE A 145 2.62 -9.49 -2.04
CA PHE A 145 1.99 -8.84 -0.88
C PHE A 145 2.61 -9.21 0.47
N GLU A 146 3.29 -10.34 0.59
CA GLU A 146 4.01 -10.67 1.83
C GLU A 146 5.10 -9.64 2.14
N ASN A 147 5.88 -9.24 1.13
CA ASN A 147 6.87 -8.17 1.25
C ASN A 147 6.23 -6.79 1.50
N GLY A 148 5.08 -6.53 0.86
CA GLY A 148 4.31 -5.29 1.05
C GLY A 148 3.87 -5.07 2.50
N ARG A 149 3.53 -6.14 3.23
CA ARG A 149 3.18 -6.06 4.67
C ARG A 149 4.34 -5.60 5.53
N LEU A 150 5.53 -6.16 5.32
CA LEU A 150 6.73 -5.77 6.06
C LEU A 150 7.13 -4.32 5.75
N GLN A 151 7.05 -3.93 4.48
CA GLN A 151 7.35 -2.56 4.05
C GLN A 151 6.33 -1.55 4.64
N THR A 152 5.06 -1.94 4.78
CA THR A 152 4.04 -1.16 5.48
C THR A 152 4.35 -1.00 6.96
N ALA A 153 4.82 -2.07 7.63
CA ALA A 153 5.25 -1.99 9.01
C ALA A 153 6.43 -1.02 9.20
N ALA A 154 7.39 -1.03 8.29
CA ALA A 154 8.50 -0.08 8.28
C ALA A 154 8.03 1.37 8.11
N ARG A 155 7.10 1.63 7.17
CA ARG A 155 6.47 2.95 6.99
C ARG A 155 5.77 3.44 8.26
N ALA A 156 4.99 2.57 8.91
CA ALA A 156 4.31 2.88 10.16
C ALA A 156 5.30 3.29 11.26
N VAL A 157 6.40 2.54 11.43
CA VAL A 157 7.45 2.87 12.41
C VAL A 157 8.10 4.22 12.10
N GLY A 158 8.36 4.53 10.82
CA GLY A 158 8.91 5.81 10.41
C GLY A 158 7.98 6.99 10.72
N VAL A 159 6.70 6.87 10.36
CA VAL A 159 5.68 7.91 10.65
C VAL A 159 5.50 8.13 12.14
N MET A 160 5.47 7.05 12.94
CA MET A 160 5.41 7.16 14.40
C MET A 160 6.63 7.88 14.98
N GLN A 161 7.83 7.56 14.49
CA GLN A 161 9.05 8.22 14.95
C GLN A 161 9.04 9.71 14.64
N ALA A 162 8.70 10.09 13.39
CA ALA A 162 8.58 11.50 13.02
C ALA A 162 7.56 12.24 13.89
N ALA A 163 6.40 11.63 14.17
CA ALA A 163 5.39 12.25 15.01
C ALA A 163 5.84 12.41 16.47
N TYR A 164 6.59 11.43 16.99
CA TYR A 164 7.19 11.53 18.31
C TYR A 164 8.21 12.66 18.38
N ASP A 165 9.09 12.77 17.38
CA ASP A 165 10.16 13.78 17.36
C ASP A 165 9.57 15.20 17.32
N GLU A 166 8.56 15.44 16.45
CA GLU A 166 7.81 16.70 16.40
C GLU A 166 7.14 17.02 17.75
N ALA A 167 6.45 16.05 18.34
CA ALA A 167 5.77 16.23 19.62
C ALA A 167 6.74 16.47 20.78
N ARG A 168 7.89 15.80 20.77
CA ARG A 168 8.95 15.94 21.78
C ARG A 168 9.56 17.33 21.71
N SER A 169 9.89 17.82 20.50
CA SER A 169 10.46 19.15 20.28
C SER A 169 9.48 20.24 20.71
N TYR A 170 8.24 20.16 20.23
CA TYR A 170 7.20 21.11 20.61
C TYR A 170 6.95 21.12 22.13
N ALA A 171 7.06 19.96 22.79
CA ALA A 171 6.87 19.87 24.23
C ALA A 171 7.95 20.59 25.05
N ASP A 172 9.19 20.63 24.56
CA ASP A 172 10.28 21.39 25.21
C ASP A 172 10.13 22.90 25.04
N GLU A 173 9.63 23.33 23.89
CA GLU A 173 9.56 24.75 23.53
C GLU A 173 8.29 25.41 24.08
N ARG A 174 7.15 24.72 23.99
CA ARG A 174 5.85 25.28 24.34
C ARG A 174 5.73 25.43 25.85
N LYS A 175 5.55 26.68 26.31
CA LYS A 175 5.29 26.98 27.71
C LYS A 175 3.82 27.29 27.96
N VAL A 176 3.27 26.71 29.01
CA VAL A 176 1.98 27.06 29.61
C VAL A 176 2.15 27.09 31.12
N PHE A 177 1.37 27.90 31.82
CA PHE A 177 1.47 28.08 33.28
C PHE A 177 2.92 28.23 33.81
N GLY A 178 3.79 28.90 33.05
CA GLY A 178 5.16 29.24 33.46
C GLY A 178 6.26 28.22 33.15
N GLN A 179 5.97 27.03 32.61
CA GLN A 179 7.00 26.01 32.32
C GLN A 179 6.75 25.27 31.00
N PRO A 180 7.77 24.63 30.40
CA PRO A 180 7.60 23.76 29.24
C PRO A 180 6.54 22.69 29.48
N ILE A 181 5.76 22.35 28.45
CA ILE A 181 4.74 21.31 28.61
C ILE A 181 5.35 19.92 28.86
N ALA A 182 6.63 19.71 28.49
CA ALA A 182 7.41 18.51 28.80
C ALA A 182 7.57 18.24 30.31
N GLU A 183 7.42 19.26 31.17
CA GLU A 183 7.54 19.11 32.63
C GLU A 183 6.24 18.60 33.29
N TYR A 184 5.11 18.56 32.57
CA TYR A 184 3.86 18.03 33.11
C TYR A 184 3.80 16.51 33.01
N GLN A 185 3.40 15.88 34.10
CA GLN A 185 3.31 14.42 34.24
C GLN A 185 2.49 13.75 33.12
N LEU A 186 1.38 14.36 32.69
CA LEU A 186 0.56 13.80 31.61
C LEU A 186 1.27 13.84 30.25
N THR A 187 2.06 14.89 29.98
CA THR A 187 2.90 14.97 28.78
C THR A 187 3.99 13.91 28.82
N GLN A 188 4.69 13.78 29.96
CA GLN A 188 5.73 12.77 30.16
C GLN A 188 5.17 11.35 29.98
N ALA A 189 3.99 11.07 30.53
CA ALA A 189 3.32 9.77 30.37
C ALA A 189 2.95 9.48 28.92
N LYS A 190 2.46 10.48 28.16
CA LYS A 190 2.16 10.35 26.74
C LYS A 190 3.42 10.06 25.92
N LEU A 191 4.46 10.88 26.07
CA LEU A 191 5.73 10.71 25.39
C LEU A 191 6.38 9.36 25.73
N GLY A 192 6.39 8.97 27.01
CA GLY A 192 6.91 7.67 27.43
C GLY A 192 6.17 6.49 26.79
N ARG A 193 4.83 6.57 26.71
CA ARG A 193 4.01 5.54 26.06
C ARG A 193 4.24 5.48 24.54
N MET A 194 4.34 6.63 23.87
CA MET A 194 4.68 6.70 22.45
C MET A 194 6.04 6.05 22.18
N ALA A 195 7.06 6.40 22.97
CA ALA A 195 8.41 5.84 22.84
C ALA A 195 8.43 4.31 23.03
N ALA A 196 7.72 3.80 24.04
CA ALA A 196 7.62 2.35 24.30
C ALA A 196 6.96 1.60 23.13
N ILE A 197 5.86 2.14 22.59
CA ILE A 197 5.16 1.55 21.43
C ILE A 197 6.08 1.52 20.21
N ILE A 198 6.76 2.63 19.91
CA ILE A 198 7.68 2.73 18.78
C ILE A 198 8.82 1.72 18.92
N ALA A 199 9.44 1.64 20.10
CA ALA A 199 10.54 0.72 20.35
C ALA A 199 10.11 -0.74 20.16
N ALA A 200 8.97 -1.14 20.73
CA ALA A 200 8.43 -2.49 20.57
C ALA A 200 8.08 -2.81 19.10
N ALA A 201 7.38 -1.90 18.42
CA ALA A 201 7.01 -2.03 17.01
C ALA A 201 8.24 -2.17 16.11
N ARG A 202 9.30 -1.38 16.37
CA ARG A 202 10.57 -1.43 15.63
C ARG A 202 11.28 -2.76 15.82
N GLN A 203 11.42 -3.23 17.06
CA GLN A 203 12.10 -4.50 17.32
C GLN A 203 11.35 -5.68 16.72
N TYR A 204 10.02 -5.74 16.86
CA TYR A 204 9.26 -6.81 16.26
C TYR A 204 9.33 -6.75 14.72
N SER A 205 9.25 -5.56 14.10
CA SER A 205 9.45 -5.39 12.65
C SER A 205 10.82 -5.90 12.18
N TYR A 206 11.90 -5.62 12.91
CA TYR A 206 13.24 -6.13 12.57
C TYR A 206 13.37 -7.65 12.75
N GLN A 207 12.72 -8.21 13.76
CA GLN A 207 12.67 -9.67 13.93
C GLN A 207 11.97 -10.33 12.74
N VAL A 208 10.79 -9.82 12.35
CA VAL A 208 10.04 -10.31 11.20
C VAL A 208 10.85 -10.18 9.91
N ALA A 209 11.53 -9.05 9.70
CA ALA A 209 12.41 -8.86 8.55
C ALA A 209 13.50 -9.94 8.46
N ARG A 210 14.13 -10.30 9.59
CA ARG A 210 15.14 -11.38 9.63
C ARG A 210 14.54 -12.76 9.36
N MET A 211 13.30 -13.01 9.77
CA MET A 211 12.59 -14.25 9.45
C MET A 211 12.28 -14.33 7.96
N MET A 212 11.71 -13.27 7.39
CA MET A 212 11.38 -13.20 5.96
C MET A 212 12.62 -13.31 5.06
N ALA A 213 13.76 -12.77 5.49
CA ALA A 213 15.03 -12.95 4.78
C ALA A 213 15.49 -14.42 4.69
N ARG A 214 14.96 -15.31 5.55
CA ARG A 214 15.20 -16.76 5.52
C ARG A 214 14.06 -17.56 4.87
N GLY A 215 13.06 -16.89 4.30
CA GLY A 215 11.85 -17.53 3.77
C GLY A 215 10.84 -17.94 4.85
N GLU A 216 10.98 -17.44 6.08
CA GLU A 216 10.07 -17.67 7.21
C GLU A 216 9.21 -16.41 7.46
N GLY A 217 8.42 -16.36 8.54
CA GLY A 217 7.90 -15.08 9.05
C GLY A 217 6.62 -14.54 8.37
N ALA A 218 6.01 -15.29 7.44
CA ALA A 218 4.83 -14.81 6.71
C ALA A 218 3.60 -14.58 7.61
N LEU A 219 3.45 -15.34 8.71
CA LEU A 219 2.39 -15.10 9.69
C LEU A 219 2.68 -13.84 10.51
N GLU A 220 3.92 -13.72 10.97
CA GLU A 220 4.41 -12.61 11.78
C GLU A 220 4.36 -11.29 11.00
N ALA A 221 4.59 -11.32 9.67
CA ALA A 221 4.40 -10.18 8.77
C ALA A 221 2.95 -9.66 8.78
N SER A 222 1.96 -10.56 8.80
CA SER A 222 0.55 -10.17 8.96
C SER A 222 0.27 -9.62 10.36
N MET A 223 0.83 -10.23 11.41
CA MET A 223 0.64 -9.78 12.79
C MET A 223 1.24 -8.39 13.04
N ILE A 224 2.49 -8.16 12.62
CA ILE A 224 3.16 -6.87 12.81
C ILE A 224 2.41 -5.78 12.06
N LYS A 225 2.04 -5.98 10.79
CA LYS A 225 1.30 -4.99 10.01
C LYS A 225 0.00 -4.57 10.71
N ALA A 226 -0.82 -5.53 11.16
CA ALA A 226 -2.07 -5.24 11.84
C ALA A 226 -1.87 -4.44 13.14
N TYR A 227 -0.83 -4.75 13.90
CA TYR A 227 -0.53 -4.06 15.16
C TYR A 227 -0.01 -2.64 14.91
N VAL A 228 1.02 -2.50 14.06
CA VAL A 228 1.74 -1.23 13.90
C VAL A 228 0.93 -0.19 13.15
N CYS A 229 0.02 -0.57 12.25
CA CYS A 229 -0.85 0.40 11.59
C CYS A 229 -1.80 1.08 12.59
N LYS A 230 -2.42 0.31 13.49
CA LYS A 230 -3.25 0.87 14.58
C LYS A 230 -2.43 1.67 15.59
N ALA A 231 -1.24 1.19 15.92
CA ALA A 231 -0.31 1.90 16.78
C ALA A 231 0.10 3.25 16.17
N ALA A 232 0.32 3.30 14.86
CA ALA A 232 0.68 4.52 14.15
C ALA A 232 -0.41 5.59 14.27
N GLU A 233 -1.66 5.23 14.00
CA GLU A 233 -2.79 6.16 14.16
C GLU A 233 -2.86 6.74 15.58
N TRP A 234 -2.67 5.90 16.60
CA TRP A 234 -2.67 6.35 18.00
C TRP A 234 -1.50 7.29 18.30
N VAL A 235 -0.26 6.92 17.94
CA VAL A 235 0.93 7.73 18.20
C VAL A 235 0.84 9.09 17.49
N THR A 236 0.44 9.10 16.21
CA THR A 236 0.30 10.36 15.47
C THR A 236 -0.81 11.25 16.02
N ARG A 237 -1.92 10.65 16.48
CA ARG A 237 -2.97 11.41 17.17
C ARG A 237 -2.47 12.03 18.47
N GLU A 238 -1.69 11.30 19.27
CA GLU A 238 -1.12 11.83 20.52
C GLU A 238 -0.13 12.97 20.26
N ALA A 239 0.64 12.87 19.18
CA ALA A 239 1.51 13.96 18.72
C ALA A 239 0.72 15.23 18.40
N GLN A 240 -0.39 15.12 17.65
CA GLN A 240 -1.30 16.25 17.42
C GLN A 240 -1.88 16.81 18.73
N GLN A 241 -2.29 15.91 19.64
CA GLN A 241 -2.89 16.31 20.91
C GLN A 241 -1.92 17.13 21.78
N LEU A 242 -0.62 16.79 21.76
CA LEU A 242 0.43 17.53 22.46
C LEU A 242 0.65 18.93 21.87
N HIS A 243 0.35 19.13 20.58
CA HIS A 243 0.37 20.45 19.94
C HIS A 243 -0.90 21.27 20.25
N GLY A 244 -1.95 20.66 20.79
CA GLY A 244 -3.23 21.33 21.04
C GLY A 244 -3.87 21.80 19.74
N GLY A 245 -4.42 23.02 19.73
CA GLY A 245 -5.07 23.58 18.53
C GLY A 245 -4.14 23.68 17.31
N PHE A 246 -2.83 23.93 17.53
CA PHE A 246 -1.85 23.97 16.46
C PHE A 246 -1.64 22.61 15.78
N GLY A 247 -1.89 21.51 16.49
CA GLY A 247 -1.80 20.17 15.92
C GLY A 247 -2.86 19.88 14.85
N PHE A 248 -3.90 20.71 14.77
CA PHE A 248 -4.93 20.65 13.73
C PHE A 248 -4.64 21.54 12.52
N ALA A 249 -3.65 22.44 12.61
CA ALA A 249 -3.28 23.34 11.53
C ALA A 249 -2.32 22.67 10.54
N GLU A 250 -2.54 22.91 9.24
CA GLU A 250 -1.68 22.38 8.15
C GLU A 250 -0.23 22.89 8.22
N GLU A 251 0.00 24.02 8.90
CA GLU A 251 1.34 24.57 9.15
C GLU A 251 2.23 23.61 9.97
N TYR A 252 1.64 22.78 10.84
CA TYR A 252 2.37 21.84 11.68
C TYR A 252 2.39 20.45 11.06
N THR A 253 3.58 19.88 10.93
CA THR A 253 3.83 18.56 10.32
C THR A 253 2.96 17.45 10.90
N VAL A 254 2.65 17.50 12.21
CA VAL A 254 1.84 16.47 12.88
C VAL A 254 0.43 16.32 12.31
N SER A 255 -0.15 17.36 11.70
CA SER A 255 -1.44 17.28 11.02
C SER A 255 -1.38 16.34 9.81
N ARG A 256 -0.35 16.48 8.98
CA ARG A 256 -0.05 15.59 7.84
C ARG A 256 0.25 14.16 8.31
N LEU A 257 1.08 14.00 9.35
CA LEU A 257 1.48 12.68 9.84
C LEU A 257 0.28 11.85 10.31
N PHE A 258 -0.72 12.47 10.95
CA PHE A 258 -1.93 11.79 11.37
C PHE A 258 -2.76 11.26 10.19
N VAL A 259 -2.96 12.09 9.16
CA VAL A 259 -3.72 11.66 7.99
C VAL A 259 -2.96 10.65 7.14
N ASP A 260 -1.63 10.75 7.08
CA ASP A 260 -0.77 9.76 6.44
C ASP A 260 -0.80 8.40 7.19
N ALA A 261 -0.88 8.40 8.52
CA ALA A 261 -0.98 7.16 9.29
C ALA A 261 -2.31 6.43 9.05
N ARG A 262 -3.40 7.16 8.78
CA ARG A 262 -4.74 6.57 8.66
C ARG A 262 -4.87 5.55 7.52
N VAL A 263 -4.16 5.75 6.40
CA VAL A 263 -4.26 4.84 5.25
C VAL A 263 -3.61 3.48 5.53
N LEU A 264 -2.69 3.41 6.50
CA LEU A 264 -1.85 2.23 6.74
C LEU A 264 -2.65 0.99 7.16
N SER A 265 -3.76 1.17 7.89
CA SER A 265 -4.68 0.08 8.27
C SER A 265 -5.63 -0.34 7.14
N ILE A 266 -5.72 0.44 6.06
CA ILE A 266 -6.64 0.23 4.93
C ILE A 266 -5.92 -0.42 3.75
N PHE A 267 -4.87 0.24 3.23
CA PHE A 267 -4.17 -0.23 2.03
C PHE A 267 -3.27 -1.43 2.32
N GLU A 268 -2.68 -2.03 1.28
CA GLU A 268 -1.84 -3.25 1.41
C GLU A 268 -2.58 -4.38 2.17
N GLY A 269 -3.91 -4.36 2.02
CA GLY A 269 -4.87 -5.24 2.65
C GLY A 269 -5.42 -4.74 3.99
N ALA A 270 -6.73 -4.51 4.02
CA ALA A 270 -7.45 -4.06 5.21
C ALA A 270 -7.26 -5.01 6.41
N ASP A 271 -7.09 -4.44 7.60
CA ASP A 271 -6.78 -5.18 8.81
C ASP A 271 -7.79 -6.30 9.10
N GLU A 272 -9.09 -6.02 8.99
CA GLU A 272 -10.17 -6.95 9.31
C GLU A 272 -10.16 -8.17 8.39
N THR A 273 -9.91 -7.96 7.10
CA THR A 273 -10.12 -9.00 6.08
C THR A 273 -8.84 -9.72 5.69
N LEU A 274 -7.73 -9.00 5.55
CA LEU A 274 -6.48 -9.55 5.01
C LEU A 274 -5.43 -9.82 6.09
N CYS A 275 -5.49 -9.16 7.26
CA CYS A 275 -4.60 -9.48 8.36
C CYS A 275 -5.24 -10.44 9.36
N LEU A 276 -6.32 -10.01 10.05
CA LEU A 276 -6.90 -10.78 11.15
C LEU A 276 -7.45 -12.13 10.70
N LYS A 277 -8.16 -12.19 9.57
CA LYS A 277 -8.67 -13.45 9.00
C LYS A 277 -7.54 -14.42 8.61
N VAL A 278 -6.44 -13.91 8.07
CA VAL A 278 -5.28 -14.73 7.67
C VAL A 278 -4.54 -15.25 8.90
N ILE A 279 -4.34 -14.39 9.90
CA ILE A 279 -3.75 -14.77 11.20
C ILE A 279 -4.58 -15.88 11.84
N ALA A 280 -5.89 -15.66 11.97
CA ALA A 280 -6.80 -16.63 12.59
C ALA A 280 -6.78 -17.99 11.87
N ARG A 281 -6.83 -17.99 10.53
CA ARG A 281 -6.76 -19.23 9.73
C ARG A 281 -5.44 -19.98 9.92
N ARG A 282 -4.30 -19.29 9.87
CA ARG A 282 -2.99 -19.95 10.01
C ARG A 282 -2.78 -20.55 11.41
N LEU A 283 -3.23 -19.88 12.46
CA LEU A 283 -3.14 -20.39 13.83
C LEU A 283 -3.99 -21.65 14.04
N GLN A 284 -5.16 -21.73 13.39
CA GLN A 284 -6.00 -22.93 13.43
C GLN A 284 -5.34 -24.13 12.72
N THR A 285 -4.68 -23.91 11.58
CA THR A 285 -4.02 -24.99 10.83
C THR A 285 -2.70 -25.45 11.43
N GLN A 286 -2.02 -24.62 12.25
CA GLN A 286 -0.81 -25.02 12.99
C GLN A 286 -1.11 -25.84 14.25
N SER A 287 -2.35 -25.82 14.73
CA SER A 287 -2.79 -26.55 15.94
C SER A 287 -3.35 -27.95 15.64
N ALA A 288 -3.37 -28.35 14.37
CA ALA A 288 -3.85 -29.64 13.86
C ALA A 288 -2.70 -30.41 13.22
#